data_AF-A0A1V0M4I2-F1
#
_entry.id   AF-A0A1V0M4I2-F1
#
_cell.length_a   1.000
_cell.length_b   1.000
_cell.length_c   1.000
_cell.angle_alpha   90.00
_cell.angle_beta   90.00
_cell.angle_gamma   90.00
#
_symmetry.space_group_name_H-M   'P 1'
#
loop_
_entity.id
_entity.type
_entity.pdbx_description
1 polymer ?
#
loop_
_entity_poly.entity_id
_entity_poly.type
_entity_poly.pdbx_seq_one_letter_code
_entity_poly.pdbx_strand_id
1 'polypeptide(L)'
;MKNPYCTVDELGFPKFDAFDFMRYKFLPDNPRFVTGESYLWAYKAAYLQYNKELIKKYAHEAKIPVLLLAGVAVAEAGGKPDRIKAYGVLQVRQIFNDTFNGDNKKSNATSVGVLAIQLRAAAETLGIDPSTLTTTQQLQLSNCLLTDDFNIRVSALHLRDLIIYDYPDIKDTSVLTDEQIILAGSRYNRGIARDKKYFIKSIYSPSNFTERDYSSYGRKILEKKKSIYMILGIESE
;
A
#
# COMPACT_ATOMS: atom_id res chain seq x y z
N MET A 1 13.23 3.70 24.67
CA MET A 1 13.13 5.01 23.97
C MET A 1 11.73 5.11 23.39
N LYS A 2 10.98 6.21 23.64
CA LYS A 2 9.62 6.39 23.09
C LYS A 2 9.73 6.71 21.59
N ASN A 3 9.01 5.98 20.75
CA ASN A 3 9.01 6.24 19.29
C ASN A 3 8.27 7.57 19.03
N PRO A 4 8.90 8.55 18.34
CA PRO A 4 8.30 9.86 18.14
C PRO A 4 7.15 9.86 17.12
N TYR A 5 7.04 8.82 16.28
CA TYR A 5 6.05 8.77 15.20
C TYR A 5 4.74 8.09 15.60
N CYS A 6 4.79 7.13 16.53
CA CYS A 6 3.61 6.37 16.95
C CYS A 6 3.82 5.69 18.31
N THR A 7 2.72 5.21 18.90
CA THR A 7 2.75 4.18 19.95
C THR A 7 2.70 2.82 19.27
N VAL A 8 3.66 1.95 19.55
CA VAL A 8 3.71 0.59 18.98
C VAL A 8 2.89 -0.33 19.88
N ASP A 9 1.77 -0.85 19.35
CA ASP A 9 0.98 -1.90 20.00
C ASP A 9 1.34 -3.26 19.38
N GLU A 10 1.48 -4.28 20.21
CA GLU A 10 1.82 -5.66 19.80
C GLU A 10 0.58 -6.45 19.34
N LEU A 11 -0.64 -6.00 19.66
CA LEU A 11 -1.90 -6.70 19.34
C LEU A 11 -2.53 -6.15 18.05
N GLY A 12 -2.03 -6.59 16.90
CA GLY A 12 -2.55 -6.26 15.57
C GLY A 12 -3.14 -7.46 14.81
N PHE A 13 -3.58 -7.23 13.57
CA PHE A 13 -3.97 -8.33 12.68
C PHE A 13 -2.78 -9.29 12.45
N PRO A 14 -2.99 -10.62 12.42
CA PRO A 14 -1.91 -11.58 12.15
C PRO A 14 -1.16 -11.24 10.87
N LYS A 15 0.17 -11.10 10.96
CA LYS A 15 1.00 -10.70 9.82
C LYS A 15 1.28 -11.91 8.91
N PHE A 16 1.33 -11.67 7.60
CA PHE A 16 1.58 -12.72 6.61
C PHE A 16 3.01 -13.23 6.80
N ASP A 17 3.15 -14.50 7.14
CA ASP A 17 4.44 -15.09 7.51
C ASP A 17 4.98 -16.08 6.45
N ALA A 18 6.03 -16.82 6.81
CA ALA A 18 6.64 -17.79 5.92
C ALA A 18 5.75 -19.03 5.69
N PHE A 19 4.99 -19.47 6.69
CA PHE A 19 4.04 -20.58 6.56
C PHE A 19 2.88 -20.19 5.66
N ASP A 20 2.38 -18.97 5.80
CA ASP A 20 1.37 -18.38 4.94
C ASP A 20 1.85 -18.35 3.48
N PHE A 21 3.09 -17.89 3.27
CA PHE A 21 3.71 -17.88 1.95
C PHE A 21 3.82 -19.28 1.35
N MET A 22 4.25 -20.28 2.13
CA MET A 22 4.34 -21.67 1.65
C MET A 22 2.96 -22.22 1.29
N ARG A 23 1.94 -21.99 2.12
CA ARG A 23 0.55 -22.45 1.89
C ARG A 23 -0.06 -21.83 0.64
N TYR A 24 0.21 -20.54 0.40
CA TYR A 24 -0.23 -19.85 -0.80
C TYR A 24 0.58 -20.28 -2.05
N LYS A 25 1.90 -20.43 -1.95
CA LYS A 25 2.76 -20.56 -3.13
C LYS A 25 2.99 -21.98 -3.59
N PHE A 26 3.01 -22.95 -2.68
CA PHE A 26 3.44 -24.32 -2.98
C PHE A 26 2.32 -25.37 -2.94
N LEU A 27 1.17 -25.05 -2.36
CA LEU A 27 0.00 -25.93 -2.40
C LEU A 27 -0.91 -25.58 -3.59
N PRO A 28 -1.59 -26.57 -4.18
CA PRO A 28 -2.54 -26.31 -5.26
C PRO A 28 -3.68 -25.42 -4.77
N ASP A 29 -4.23 -24.60 -5.67
CA ASP A 29 -5.39 -23.78 -5.35
C ASP A 29 -6.60 -24.66 -5.06
N ASN A 30 -7.18 -24.49 -3.86
CA ASN A 30 -8.34 -25.24 -3.44
C ASN A 30 -9.19 -24.44 -2.44
N PRO A 31 -10.40 -24.00 -2.83
CA PRO A 31 -11.28 -23.23 -1.96
C PRO A 31 -11.73 -24.00 -0.71
N ARG A 32 -11.90 -25.32 -0.80
CA ARG A 32 -12.38 -26.16 0.32
C ARG A 32 -11.32 -26.29 1.42
N PHE A 33 -10.05 -26.38 1.04
CA PHE A 33 -8.92 -26.48 1.98
C PHE A 33 -8.24 -25.13 2.22
N VAL A 34 -8.69 -24.08 1.53
CA VAL A 34 -8.16 -22.72 1.62
C VAL A 34 -6.64 -22.73 1.40
N THR A 35 -6.22 -23.19 0.22
CA THR A 35 -4.81 -23.27 -0.23
C THR A 35 -4.64 -22.52 -1.55
N GLY A 36 -3.41 -22.19 -1.94
CA GLY A 36 -3.18 -21.44 -3.18
C GLY A 36 -3.75 -20.01 -3.15
N GLU A 37 -4.27 -19.55 -4.29
CA GLU A 37 -4.88 -18.21 -4.43
C GLU A 37 -6.09 -18.03 -3.50
N SER A 38 -6.84 -19.10 -3.22
CA SER A 38 -7.95 -19.10 -2.27
C SER A 38 -7.49 -18.73 -0.86
N TYR A 39 -6.30 -19.18 -0.44
CA TYR A 39 -5.70 -18.77 0.83
C TYR A 39 -5.33 -17.30 0.86
N LEU A 40 -4.62 -16.84 -0.18
CA LEU A 40 -4.21 -15.44 -0.28
C LEU A 40 -5.44 -14.51 -0.27
N TRP A 41 -6.51 -14.88 -0.98
CA TRP A 41 -7.74 -14.11 -0.95
C TRP A 41 -8.42 -14.12 0.42
N ALA A 42 -8.48 -15.27 1.10
CA ALA A 42 -9.03 -15.36 2.45
C ALA A 42 -8.29 -14.46 3.44
N TYR A 43 -6.95 -14.44 3.38
CA TYR A 43 -6.13 -13.53 4.17
C TYR A 43 -6.44 -12.06 3.87
N LYS A 44 -6.45 -11.68 2.59
CA LYS A 44 -6.77 -10.30 2.14
C LYS A 44 -8.16 -9.86 2.60
N ALA A 45 -9.15 -10.73 2.48
CA ALA A 45 -10.52 -10.45 2.91
C ALA A 45 -10.62 -10.32 4.43
N ALA A 46 -9.94 -11.18 5.19
CA ALA A 46 -9.88 -11.10 6.65
C ALA A 46 -9.19 -9.81 7.12
N TYR A 47 -8.09 -9.40 6.47
CA TYR A 47 -7.42 -8.14 6.75
C TYR A 47 -8.35 -6.95 6.54
N LEU A 48 -9.05 -6.93 5.40
CA LEU A 48 -10.00 -5.87 5.07
C LEU A 48 -11.18 -5.84 6.05
N GLN A 49 -11.72 -7.00 6.43
CA GLN A 49 -12.79 -7.11 7.40
C GLN A 49 -12.38 -6.61 8.80
N TYR A 50 -11.20 -7.03 9.26
CA TYR A 50 -10.67 -6.64 10.56
C TYR A 50 -10.44 -5.12 10.65
N ASN A 51 -9.85 -4.53 9.60
CA ASN A 51 -9.48 -3.12 9.57
C ASN A 51 -10.55 -2.20 8.95
N LYS A 52 -11.77 -2.69 8.67
CA LYS A 52 -12.78 -1.94 7.90
C LYS A 52 -13.09 -0.55 8.47
N GLU A 53 -13.16 -0.42 9.79
CA GLU A 53 -13.48 0.86 10.44
C GLU A 53 -12.29 1.82 10.37
N LEU A 54 -11.05 1.34 10.50
CA LEU A 54 -9.85 2.14 10.30
C LEU A 54 -9.72 2.62 8.86
N ILE A 55 -10.02 1.74 7.89
CA ILE A 55 -9.99 2.08 6.46
C ILE A 55 -11.03 3.16 6.15
N LYS A 56 -12.28 3.00 6.61
CA LYS A 56 -13.31 4.04 6.45
C LYS A 56 -12.88 5.35 7.09
N LYS A 57 -12.49 5.30 8.37
CA LYS A 57 -12.04 6.47 9.14
C LYS A 57 -10.95 7.24 8.39
N TYR A 58 -9.85 6.57 8.02
CA TYR A 58 -8.72 7.25 7.40
C TYR A 58 -8.94 7.65 5.95
N ALA A 59 -9.79 6.94 5.20
CA ALA A 59 -10.24 7.40 3.90
C ALA A 59 -11.02 8.72 4.02
N HIS A 60 -11.94 8.83 4.99
CA HIS A 60 -12.69 10.07 5.24
C HIS A 60 -11.80 11.21 5.76
N GLU A 61 -10.89 10.94 6.70
CA GLU A 61 -9.94 11.95 7.19
C GLU A 61 -9.03 12.46 6.07
N ALA A 62 -8.55 11.57 5.20
CA ALA A 62 -7.75 11.94 4.04
C ALA A 62 -8.59 12.47 2.86
N LYS A 63 -9.93 12.51 2.97
CA LYS A 63 -10.85 12.89 1.89
C LYS A 63 -10.58 12.14 0.59
N ILE A 64 -10.45 10.82 0.62
CA ILE A 64 -10.30 9.97 -0.57
C ILE A 64 -11.43 8.94 -0.61
N PRO A 65 -11.73 8.33 -1.78
CA PRO A 65 -12.74 7.28 -1.84
C PRO A 65 -12.32 6.08 -0.99
N VAL A 66 -13.25 5.56 -0.18
CA VAL A 66 -13.03 4.35 0.63
C VAL A 66 -12.60 3.17 -0.25
N LEU A 67 -13.16 3.07 -1.46
CA LEU A 67 -12.78 2.06 -2.46
C LEU A 67 -11.29 2.08 -2.80
N LEU A 68 -10.71 3.28 -2.93
CA LEU A 68 -9.31 3.42 -3.35
C LEU A 68 -8.37 2.89 -2.26
N LEU A 69 -8.57 3.31 -1.00
CA LEU A 69 -7.75 2.84 0.12
C LEU A 69 -7.93 1.35 0.38
N ALA A 70 -9.17 0.86 0.35
CA ALA A 70 -9.48 -0.56 0.50
C ALA A 70 -8.90 -1.40 -0.65
N GLY A 71 -8.94 -0.88 -1.88
CA GLY A 71 -8.34 -1.48 -3.05
C GLY A 71 -6.83 -1.65 -2.91
N VAL A 72 -6.14 -0.62 -2.42
CA VAL A 72 -4.71 -0.69 -2.09
C VAL A 72 -4.45 -1.72 -0.99
N ALA A 73 -5.23 -1.72 0.10
CA ALA A 73 -5.09 -2.71 1.16
C ALA A 73 -5.21 -4.15 0.63
N VAL A 74 -6.21 -4.42 -0.21
CA VAL A 74 -6.41 -5.74 -0.83
C VAL A 74 -5.30 -6.08 -1.83
N ALA A 75 -4.77 -5.10 -2.57
CA ALA A 75 -3.72 -5.34 -3.53
C ALA A 75 -2.39 -5.70 -2.84
N GLU A 76 -2.04 -5.00 -1.75
CA GLU A 76 -0.75 -5.13 -1.06
C GLU A 76 -0.73 -6.20 0.05
N ALA A 77 -1.86 -6.49 0.70
CA ALA A 77 -1.87 -7.39 1.85
C ALA A 77 -1.44 -8.83 1.48
N GLY A 78 -0.39 -9.33 2.12
CA GLY A 78 0.07 -10.72 1.94
C GLY A 78 0.78 -10.99 0.60
N GLY A 79 1.06 -12.27 0.35
CA GLY A 79 1.78 -12.73 -0.85
C GLY A 79 3.31 -12.62 -0.76
N LYS A 80 3.84 -11.88 0.23
CA LYS A 80 5.23 -11.95 0.71
C LYS A 80 5.25 -11.77 2.23
N PRO A 81 6.21 -12.34 2.96
CA PRO A 81 6.25 -12.17 4.40
C PRO A 81 6.53 -10.72 4.83
N ASP A 82 5.68 -10.17 5.72
CA ASP A 82 5.63 -8.73 6.04
C ASP A 82 6.90 -8.23 6.75
N ARG A 83 7.43 -9.01 7.70
CA ARG A 83 8.56 -8.62 8.56
C ARG A 83 9.94 -8.71 7.87
N ILE A 84 10.05 -9.50 6.81
CA ILE A 84 11.34 -9.72 6.10
C ILE A 84 11.86 -8.41 5.50
N LYS A 85 10.96 -7.55 4.98
CA LYS A 85 11.36 -6.28 4.38
C LYS A 85 11.82 -5.25 5.42
N ALA A 86 11.09 -5.16 6.55
CA ALA A 86 11.34 -4.19 7.62
C ALA A 86 12.63 -4.48 8.41
N TYR A 87 12.93 -5.75 8.69
CA TYR A 87 14.07 -6.13 9.53
C TYR A 87 15.22 -6.76 8.74
N GLY A 88 14.95 -7.44 7.62
CA GLY A 88 16.02 -8.01 6.78
C GLY A 88 16.54 -7.01 5.75
N VAL A 89 15.66 -6.58 4.83
CA VAL A 89 16.07 -5.76 3.68
C VAL A 89 16.52 -4.35 4.10
N LEU A 90 15.79 -3.71 5.02
CA LEU A 90 16.13 -2.37 5.49
C LEU A 90 17.49 -2.34 6.20
N GLN A 91 17.73 -3.25 7.15
CA GLN A 91 18.99 -3.30 7.90
C GLN A 91 20.19 -3.56 6.99
N VAL A 92 20.05 -4.48 6.03
CA VAL A 92 21.08 -4.72 5.01
C VAL A 92 21.34 -3.46 4.18
N ARG A 93 20.29 -2.78 3.71
CA ARG A 93 20.46 -1.54 2.91
C ARG A 93 21.11 -0.41 3.70
N GLN A 94 20.77 -0.26 4.98
CA GLN A 94 21.37 0.73 5.89
C GLN A 94 22.85 0.47 6.15
N ILE A 95 23.23 -0.79 6.36
CA ILE A 95 24.64 -1.17 6.51
C ILE A 95 25.40 -0.83 5.23
N PHE A 96 24.94 -1.32 4.07
CA PHE A 96 25.73 -1.26 2.84
C PHE A 96 25.70 0.09 2.09
N ASN A 97 24.66 0.92 2.23
CA ASN A 97 24.54 2.16 1.46
C ASN A 97 24.61 3.40 2.34
N ASP A 98 23.86 3.42 3.43
CA ASP A 98 23.77 4.61 4.27
C ASP A 98 25.03 4.79 5.11
N THR A 99 25.61 3.69 5.63
CA THR A 99 26.80 3.73 6.48
C THR A 99 28.10 3.80 5.69
N PHE A 100 28.19 3.11 4.53
CA PHE A 100 29.41 3.09 3.72
C PHE A 100 29.48 4.17 2.63
N ASN A 101 28.34 4.64 2.09
CA ASN A 101 28.32 5.61 0.98
C ASN A 101 27.66 6.96 1.34
N GLY A 102 27.06 7.09 2.53
CA GLY A 102 26.35 8.31 2.95
C GLY A 102 25.07 8.63 2.15
N ASP A 103 24.53 7.68 1.38
CA ASP A 103 23.34 7.86 0.53
C ASP A 103 22.19 6.96 1.01
N ASN A 104 21.14 7.57 1.54
CA ASN A 104 19.94 6.91 2.07
C ASN A 104 18.85 6.65 1.01
N LYS A 105 19.10 6.94 -0.27
CA LYS A 105 18.09 6.78 -1.33
C LYS A 105 17.59 5.35 -1.47
N LYS A 106 18.47 4.35 -1.30
CA LYS A 106 18.10 2.92 -1.42
C LYS A 106 17.33 2.41 -0.22
N SER A 107 17.70 2.82 1.00
CA SER A 107 16.97 2.46 2.22
C SER A 107 15.59 3.13 2.24
N ASN A 108 15.50 4.40 1.87
CA ASN A 108 14.24 5.16 1.76
C ASN A 108 13.26 4.59 0.71
N ALA A 109 13.77 3.90 -0.32
CA ALA A 109 12.92 3.19 -1.31
C ALA A 109 12.37 1.84 -0.80
N THR A 110 12.59 1.48 0.47
CA THR A 110 12.09 0.23 1.06
C THR A 110 10.62 0.38 1.46
N SER A 111 9.78 -0.49 0.91
CA SER A 111 8.36 -0.62 1.26
C SER A 111 8.17 -1.44 2.55
N VAL A 112 7.42 -0.89 3.50
CA VAL A 112 7.19 -1.47 4.83
C VAL A 112 5.69 -1.50 5.16
N GLY A 113 5.28 -2.45 6.00
CA GLY A 113 3.89 -2.62 6.42
C GLY A 113 3.06 -3.42 5.42
N VAL A 114 1.82 -3.71 5.82
CA VAL A 114 0.88 -4.52 5.03
C VAL A 114 0.48 -3.79 3.74
N LEU A 115 0.34 -2.47 3.78
CA LEU A 115 0.07 -1.64 2.61
C LEU A 115 1.35 -1.24 1.86
N ALA A 116 2.52 -1.80 2.22
CA ALA A 116 3.77 -1.69 1.49
C ALA A 116 4.20 -0.27 1.08
N ILE A 117 3.95 0.73 1.93
CA ILE A 117 4.35 2.12 1.66
C ILE A 117 5.88 2.28 1.81
N GLN A 118 6.49 3.04 0.90
CA GLN A 118 7.93 3.34 0.96
C GLN A 118 8.24 4.28 2.13
N LEU A 119 9.37 4.09 2.80
CA LEU A 119 9.83 4.99 3.86
C LEU A 119 9.93 6.45 3.38
N ARG A 120 10.39 6.65 2.13
CA ARG A 120 10.41 7.97 1.49
C ARG A 120 9.02 8.60 1.43
N ALA A 121 8.06 7.86 0.86
CA ALA A 121 6.69 8.32 0.68
C ALA A 121 6.02 8.60 2.03
N ALA A 122 6.25 7.73 3.02
CA ALA A 122 5.76 7.94 4.38
C ALA A 122 6.34 9.21 5.01
N ALA A 123 7.64 9.46 4.86
CA ALA A 123 8.29 10.66 5.39
C ALA A 123 7.81 11.94 4.70
N GLU A 124 7.73 11.94 3.36
CA GLU A 124 7.20 13.07 2.57
C GLU A 124 5.77 13.42 3.00
N THR A 125 4.90 12.41 3.15
CA THR A 125 3.52 12.58 3.62
C THR A 125 3.43 13.08 5.08
N LEU A 126 4.43 12.81 5.91
CA LEU A 126 4.54 13.34 7.27
C LEU A 126 5.21 14.72 7.34
N GLY A 127 5.57 15.33 6.19
CA GLY A 127 6.25 16.62 6.12
C GLY A 127 7.72 16.58 6.53
N ILE A 128 8.34 15.40 6.47
CA ILE A 128 9.74 15.17 6.80
C ILE A 128 10.53 15.07 5.50
N ASP A 129 11.65 15.80 5.38
CA ASP A 129 12.55 15.64 4.25
C ASP A 129 13.20 14.24 4.32
N PRO A 130 12.88 13.32 3.38
CA PRO A 130 13.38 11.96 3.43
C PRO A 130 14.91 11.89 3.30
N SER A 131 15.55 12.87 2.65
CA SER A 131 17.02 12.91 2.50
C SER A 131 17.73 13.13 3.83
N THR A 132 17.03 13.67 4.83
CA THR A 132 17.57 13.93 6.18
C THR A 132 17.37 12.77 7.16
N LEU A 133 16.66 11.70 6.77
CA LEU A 133 16.37 10.58 7.65
C LEU A 133 17.65 9.83 8.03
N THR A 134 17.91 9.78 9.34
CA THR A 134 18.93 8.90 9.91
C THR A 134 18.47 7.43 9.92
N THR A 135 19.41 6.50 10.01
CA THR A 135 19.11 5.06 10.12
C THR A 135 18.19 4.73 11.30
N THR A 136 18.37 5.41 12.44
CA THR A 136 17.50 5.30 13.62
C THR A 136 16.08 5.77 13.32
N GLN A 137 15.92 6.93 12.67
CA GLN A 137 14.59 7.45 12.29
C GLN A 137 13.90 6.55 11.27
N GLN A 138 14.64 6.02 10.29
CA GLN A 138 14.11 5.04 9.34
C GLN A 138 13.61 3.77 10.06
N LEU A 139 14.36 3.25 11.03
CA LEU A 139 13.93 2.08 11.81
C LEU A 139 12.70 2.38 12.66
N GLN A 140 12.66 3.55 13.31
CA GLN A 140 11.50 3.99 14.10
C GLN A 140 10.25 4.16 13.22
N LEU A 141 10.39 4.77 12.05
CA LEU A 141 9.30 4.91 11.07
C LEU A 141 8.87 3.54 10.54
N SER A 142 9.82 2.67 10.22
CA SER A 142 9.57 1.28 9.80
C SER A 142 8.75 0.51 10.84
N ASN A 143 9.11 0.61 12.13
CA ASN A 143 8.36 -0.02 13.21
C ASN A 143 6.92 0.52 13.31
N CYS A 144 6.72 1.83 13.09
CA CYS A 144 5.38 2.39 13.05
C CYS A 144 4.57 1.90 11.86
N LEU A 145 5.20 1.78 10.68
CA LEU A 145 4.55 1.23 9.49
C LEU A 145 4.15 -0.25 9.62
N LEU A 146 4.61 -0.98 10.64
CA LEU A 146 4.15 -2.33 10.93
C LEU A 146 2.81 -2.37 11.68
N THR A 147 2.39 -1.27 12.32
CA THR A 147 1.08 -1.18 12.96
C THR A 147 0.02 -0.82 11.93
N ASP A 148 -1.13 -1.50 11.97
CA ASP A 148 -2.16 -1.33 10.93
C ASP A 148 -2.76 0.09 10.96
N ASP A 149 -3.01 0.64 12.15
CA ASP A 149 -3.52 2.01 12.31
C ASP A 149 -2.63 3.06 11.62
N PHE A 150 -1.33 3.05 11.92
CA PHE A 150 -0.39 4.01 11.35
C PHE A 150 -0.18 3.76 9.85
N ASN A 151 -0.05 2.50 9.44
CA ASN A 151 0.16 2.14 8.04
C ASN A 151 -1.03 2.56 7.16
N ILE A 152 -2.26 2.26 7.58
CA ILE A 152 -3.48 2.64 6.86
C ILE A 152 -3.61 4.17 6.79
N ARG A 153 -3.37 4.88 7.90
CA ARG A 153 -3.44 6.35 7.94
C ARG A 153 -2.47 7.00 6.97
N VAL A 154 -1.20 6.61 7.02
CA VAL A 154 -0.16 7.23 6.15
C VAL A 154 -0.42 6.87 4.69
N SER A 155 -0.85 5.64 4.39
CA SER A 155 -1.24 5.27 3.02
C SER A 155 -2.42 6.08 2.48
N ALA A 156 -3.41 6.39 3.33
CA ALA A 156 -4.54 7.23 2.93
C ALA A 156 -4.10 8.66 2.58
N LEU A 157 -3.25 9.26 3.42
CA LEU A 157 -2.70 10.59 3.17
C LEU A 157 -1.81 10.61 1.92
N HIS A 158 -0.98 9.58 1.74
CA HIS A 158 -0.13 9.45 0.55
C HIS A 158 -0.96 9.35 -0.74
N LEU A 159 -2.05 8.57 -0.73
CA LEU A 159 -2.97 8.49 -1.87
C LEU A 159 -3.59 9.85 -2.19
N ARG A 160 -3.97 10.63 -1.18
CA ARG A 160 -4.45 12.02 -1.38
C ARG A 160 -3.39 12.87 -2.06
N ASP A 161 -2.14 12.82 -1.60
CA ASP A 161 -1.04 13.58 -2.19
C ASP A 161 -0.80 13.20 -3.66
N LEU A 162 -0.91 11.90 -3.99
CA LEU A 162 -0.83 11.41 -5.38
C LEU A 162 -1.98 11.90 -6.26
N ILE A 163 -3.21 11.97 -5.72
CA ILE A 163 -4.37 12.52 -6.43
C ILE A 163 -4.14 13.99 -6.76
N ILE A 164 -3.74 14.79 -5.76
CA ILE A 164 -3.48 16.22 -5.92
C ILE A 164 -2.32 16.46 -6.91
N TYR A 165 -1.28 15.61 -6.86
CA TYR A 165 -0.16 15.69 -7.79
C TYR A 165 -0.60 15.57 -9.26
N ASP A 166 -1.46 14.60 -9.59
CA ASP A 166 -1.92 14.40 -10.97
C ASP A 166 -3.11 15.31 -11.34
N TYR A 167 -3.87 15.82 -10.37
CA TYR A 167 -5.06 16.66 -10.56
C TYR A 167 -5.07 17.85 -9.58
N PRO A 168 -4.20 18.87 -9.78
CA PRO A 168 -4.05 19.98 -8.84
C PRO A 168 -5.33 20.84 -8.70
N ASP A 169 -6.15 20.88 -9.74
CA ASP A 169 -7.41 21.67 -9.77
C ASP A 169 -8.63 20.89 -9.24
N ILE A 170 -8.42 19.68 -8.68
CA ILE A 170 -9.52 18.88 -8.15
C ILE A 170 -10.15 19.56 -6.93
N LYS A 171 -11.48 19.73 -6.95
CA LYS A 171 -12.21 20.39 -5.87
C LYS A 171 -12.49 19.46 -4.69
N ASP A 172 -12.75 18.19 -4.99
CA ASP A 172 -13.09 17.17 -4.01
C ASP A 172 -12.38 15.86 -4.35
N THR A 173 -11.37 15.51 -3.55
CA THR A 173 -10.62 14.27 -3.72
C THR A 173 -11.40 13.04 -3.26
N SER A 174 -12.54 13.20 -2.57
CA SER A 174 -13.34 12.09 -2.06
C SER A 174 -14.26 11.48 -3.12
N VAL A 175 -14.49 12.22 -4.21
CA VAL A 175 -15.29 11.79 -5.35
C VAL A 175 -14.39 11.76 -6.59
N LEU A 176 -13.96 10.55 -6.94
CA LEU A 176 -13.07 10.32 -8.09
C LEU A 176 -13.79 9.54 -9.18
N THR A 177 -13.48 9.85 -10.43
CA THR A 177 -13.85 9.01 -11.58
C THR A 177 -13.07 7.71 -11.58
N ASP A 178 -13.55 6.70 -12.33
CA ASP A 178 -12.84 5.43 -12.51
C ASP A 178 -11.42 5.65 -13.06
N GLU A 179 -11.22 6.59 -13.99
CA GLU A 179 -9.89 6.96 -14.49
C GLU A 179 -8.98 7.46 -13.37
N GLN A 180 -9.49 8.37 -12.53
CA GLN A 180 -8.76 8.95 -11.41
C GLN A 180 -8.40 7.89 -10.36
N ILE A 181 -9.31 6.95 -10.06
CA ILE A 181 -9.05 5.80 -9.18
C ILE A 181 -7.96 4.91 -9.76
N ILE A 182 -8.05 4.58 -11.06
CA ILE A 182 -7.05 3.74 -11.72
C ILE A 182 -5.68 4.42 -11.67
N LEU A 183 -5.61 5.71 -12.00
CA LEU A 183 -4.37 6.46 -12.00
C LEU A 183 -3.75 6.54 -10.60
N ALA A 184 -4.53 6.96 -9.60
CA ALA A 184 -4.07 7.09 -8.22
C ALA A 184 -3.57 5.74 -7.66
N GLY A 185 -4.31 4.66 -7.87
CA GLY A 185 -3.86 3.32 -7.46
C GLY A 185 -2.57 2.90 -8.18
N SER A 186 -2.46 3.17 -9.48
CA SER A 186 -1.25 2.89 -10.23
C SER A 186 -0.05 3.74 -9.81
N ARG A 187 -0.26 4.99 -9.39
CA ARG A 187 0.78 5.84 -8.79
C ARG A 187 1.27 5.28 -7.46
N TYR A 188 0.37 4.76 -6.64
CA TYR A 188 0.76 4.11 -5.38
C TYR A 188 1.76 2.97 -5.62
N ASN A 189 1.52 2.15 -6.66
CA ASN A 189 2.39 1.03 -7.00
C ASN A 189 3.69 1.44 -7.73
N ARG A 190 3.65 2.46 -8.60
CA ARG A 190 4.75 2.76 -9.55
C ARG A 190 5.47 4.08 -9.28
N GLY A 191 4.94 4.93 -8.40
CA GLY A 191 5.44 6.25 -8.08
C GLY A 191 5.20 7.32 -9.15
N ILE A 192 5.76 8.51 -8.90
CA ILE A 192 5.56 9.72 -9.72
C ILE A 192 6.56 9.88 -10.88
N ALA A 193 7.59 9.04 -10.99
CA ALA A 193 8.69 9.23 -11.95
C ALA A 193 8.26 9.22 -13.43
N ARG A 194 7.15 8.54 -13.75
CA ARG A 194 6.63 8.44 -15.12
C ARG A 194 5.56 9.50 -15.36
N ASP A 195 5.56 10.10 -16.54
CA ASP A 195 4.57 11.12 -16.89
C ASP A 195 3.13 10.56 -16.89
N LYS A 196 2.17 11.35 -16.40
CA LYS A 196 0.73 11.05 -16.34
C LYS A 196 0.21 10.55 -17.69
N LYS A 197 0.64 11.13 -18.81
CA LYS A 197 0.19 10.77 -20.16
C LYS A 197 0.38 9.29 -20.50
N TYR A 198 1.40 8.63 -19.96
CA TYR A 198 1.63 7.20 -20.19
C TYR A 198 0.62 6.34 -19.45
N PHE A 199 0.17 6.77 -18.27
CA PHE A 199 -0.92 6.09 -17.56
C PHE A 199 -2.24 6.31 -18.26
N ILE A 200 -2.54 7.53 -18.72
CA ILE A 200 -3.74 7.82 -19.50
C ILE A 200 -3.77 6.97 -20.79
N LYS A 201 -2.68 6.96 -21.57
CA LYS A 201 -2.56 6.08 -22.75
C LYS A 201 -2.80 4.62 -22.37
N SER A 202 -2.19 4.17 -21.27
CA SER A 202 -2.35 2.82 -20.75
C SER A 202 -3.81 2.50 -20.43
N ILE A 203 -4.56 3.42 -19.81
CA ILE A 203 -5.98 3.25 -19.42
C ILE A 203 -6.84 2.93 -20.64
N TYR A 204 -6.68 3.68 -21.72
CA TYR A 204 -7.47 3.57 -22.94
C TYR A 204 -6.92 2.57 -23.98
N SER A 205 -5.74 1.99 -23.73
CA SER A 205 -5.18 1.00 -24.65
C SER A 205 -6.03 -0.29 -24.65
N PRO A 206 -6.13 -1.01 -25.78
CA PRO A 206 -6.76 -2.33 -25.85
C PRO A 206 -6.03 -3.36 -24.97
N SER A 207 -6.71 -4.46 -24.62
CA SER A 207 -6.24 -5.45 -23.63
C SER A 207 -4.97 -6.21 -24.04
N ASN A 208 -4.64 -6.27 -25.33
CA ASN A 208 -3.50 -6.99 -25.89
C ASN A 208 -2.20 -6.16 -25.95
N PHE A 209 -2.20 -4.90 -25.50
CA PHE A 209 -1.03 -4.02 -25.54
C PHE A 209 -0.23 -4.07 -24.23
N THR A 210 1.10 -4.11 -24.35
CA THR A 210 2.03 -4.12 -23.21
C THR A 210 1.93 -2.84 -22.38
N GLU A 211 1.50 -1.72 -22.96
CA GLU A 211 1.27 -0.48 -22.24
C GLU A 211 0.23 -0.62 -21.13
N ARG A 212 -0.68 -1.62 -21.17
CA ARG A 212 -1.69 -1.88 -20.13
C ARG A 212 -1.09 -2.08 -18.74
N ASP A 213 0.16 -2.51 -18.66
CA ASP A 213 0.87 -2.77 -17.41
C ASP A 213 0.97 -1.54 -16.51
N TYR A 214 0.95 -0.32 -17.05
CA TYR A 214 1.02 0.89 -16.23
C TYR A 214 -0.25 1.15 -15.42
N SER A 215 -1.41 0.75 -15.93
CA SER A 215 -2.72 0.92 -15.26
C SER A 215 -3.31 -0.38 -14.70
N SER A 216 -2.59 -1.51 -14.81
CA SER A 216 -3.08 -2.82 -14.37
C SER A 216 -3.40 -2.89 -12.87
N TYR A 217 -2.59 -2.22 -12.04
CA TYR A 217 -2.82 -2.15 -10.60
C TYR A 217 -4.14 -1.46 -10.26
N GLY A 218 -4.33 -0.24 -10.77
CA GLY A 218 -5.55 0.52 -10.54
C GLY A 218 -6.82 -0.15 -11.10
N ARG A 219 -6.72 -0.84 -12.23
CA ARG A 219 -7.85 -1.62 -12.77
C ARG A 219 -8.30 -2.75 -11.85
N LYS A 220 -7.35 -3.48 -11.26
CA LYS A 220 -7.66 -4.57 -10.31
C LYS A 220 -8.48 -4.08 -9.11
N ILE A 221 -8.34 -2.82 -8.71
CA ILE A 221 -9.18 -2.21 -7.66
C ILE A 221 -10.64 -2.17 -8.11
N LEU A 222 -10.90 -1.65 -9.31
CA LEU A 222 -12.26 -1.57 -9.85
C LEU A 222 -12.85 -2.95 -10.16
N GLU A 223 -12.05 -3.88 -10.68
CA GLU A 223 -12.47 -5.28 -10.91
C GLU A 223 -12.95 -5.96 -9.61
N LYS A 224 -12.39 -5.56 -8.46
CA LYS A 224 -12.75 -6.09 -7.14
C LYS A 224 -13.77 -5.23 -6.38
N LYS A 225 -14.28 -4.14 -6.97
CA LYS A 225 -15.16 -3.16 -6.32
C LYS A 225 -16.31 -3.80 -5.54
N LYS A 226 -17.06 -4.68 -6.19
CA LYS A 226 -18.22 -5.36 -5.58
C LYS A 226 -17.83 -6.16 -4.33
N SER A 227 -16.77 -6.97 -4.43
CA SER A 227 -16.29 -7.78 -3.29
C SER A 227 -15.76 -6.91 -2.15
N ILE A 228 -15.04 -5.84 -2.47
CA ILE A 228 -14.51 -4.89 -1.49
C ILE A 228 -15.66 -4.23 -0.72
N TYR A 229 -16.66 -3.69 -1.41
CA TYR A 229 -17.81 -3.05 -0.78
C TYR A 229 -18.63 -4.02 0.07
N MET A 230 -18.82 -5.24 -0.40
CA MET A 230 -19.48 -6.29 0.40
C MET A 230 -18.75 -6.55 1.72
N ILE A 231 -17.43 -6.69 1.71
CA ILE A 231 -16.63 -6.90 2.94
C ILE A 231 -16.71 -5.67 3.85
N LEU A 232 -16.66 -4.47 3.28
CA LEU A 232 -16.76 -3.24 4.05
C LEU A 232 -18.18 -2.95 4.58
N GLY A 233 -19.20 -3.69 4.13
CA GLY A 233 -20.60 -3.41 4.44
C GLY A 233 -21.04 -2.05 3.88
N ILE A 234 -20.61 -1.72 2.67
CA ILE A 234 -21.03 -0.53 1.92
C ILE A 234 -21.98 -1.01 0.83
N GLU A 235 -23.18 -0.44 0.76
CA GLU A 235 -24.13 -0.76 -0.31
C GLU A 235 -23.56 -0.30 -1.65
N SER A 236 -23.48 -1.21 -2.62
CA SER A 236 -23.08 -0.89 -3.99
C SER A 236 -24.32 -0.54 -4.81
N GLU A 237 -24.41 0.70 -5.28
CA GLU A 237 -25.25 1.04 -6.44
C GLU A 237 -24.76 0.34 -7.71
#